data_AF-A0A7R6ER71-F1
#
_entry.id   AF-A0A7R6ER71-F1
#
_cell.length_a   1.000
_cell.length_b   1.000
_cell.length_c   1.000
_cell.angle_alpha   90.00
_cell.angle_beta   90.00
_cell.angle_gamma   90.00
#
_symmetry.space_group_name_H-M   'P 1'
#
loop_
_entity.id
_entity.type
_entity.pdbx_description
1 polymer ?
#
loop_
_entity_poly.entity_id
_entity_poly.type
_entity_poly.pdbx_seq_one_letter_code
_entity_poly.pdbx_strand_id
1 'polypeptide(L)'
;FVILTVVAVIIGTILGFGLRPYKMSYREVKYFSFPGELLMRMLQMMVLPLLVSSLITGMAALDSRASGKMGMRAVVYYTTTTIIAVIIGIVMVLIIHPGKGSRDEFKKQEKIEQVSPADAFLDLIRNMFPPNLVQACTQQFKTQYAKRVVTVKILVNDTLFSLNNGSQELK
;
A
#
# COMPACT_ATOMS: atom_id res chain seq x y z
N PHE A 1 19.28 -20.37 -15.23
CA PHE A 1 18.41 -19.26 -14.80
C PHE A 1 18.31 -19.17 -13.28
N VAL A 2 17.77 -20.18 -12.59
CA VAL A 2 17.58 -20.16 -11.11
C VAL A 2 18.88 -19.93 -10.32
N ILE A 3 19.99 -20.59 -10.69
CA ILE A 3 21.28 -20.41 -9.99
C ILE A 3 21.76 -18.94 -10.11
N LEU A 4 21.60 -18.31 -11.27
CA LEU A 4 21.99 -16.93 -11.50
C LEU A 4 21.16 -15.95 -10.65
N THR A 5 19.85 -16.18 -10.51
CA THR A 5 18.99 -15.31 -9.69
C THR A 5 19.31 -15.43 -8.21
N VAL A 6 19.59 -16.64 -7.73
CA VAL A 6 20.00 -16.87 -6.33
C VAL A 6 21.32 -16.18 -6.05
N VAL A 7 22.32 -16.34 -6.93
CA VAL A 7 23.61 -15.67 -6.79
C VAL A 7 23.47 -14.14 -6.81
N ALA A 8 22.63 -13.58 -7.69
CA ALA A 8 22.37 -12.14 -7.74
C ALA A 8 21.76 -11.60 -6.43
N VAL A 9 20.82 -12.33 -5.81
CA VAL A 9 20.22 -11.94 -4.52
C VAL A 9 21.27 -11.96 -3.39
N ILE A 10 22.13 -12.98 -3.36
CA ILE A 10 23.20 -13.09 -2.36
C ILE A 10 24.19 -11.94 -2.50
N ILE A 11 24.67 -11.68 -3.73
CA ILE A 11 25.59 -10.57 -4.01
C ILE A 11 24.95 -9.23 -3.67
N GLY A 12 23.69 -9.00 -4.06
CA GLY A 12 22.97 -7.76 -3.75
C GLY A 12 22.79 -7.52 -2.25
N THR A 13 22.52 -8.58 -1.48
CA THR A 13 22.39 -8.51 -0.01
C THR A 13 23.73 -8.20 0.65
N ILE A 14 24.81 -8.86 0.22
CA ILE A 14 26.17 -8.63 0.73
C ILE A 14 26.63 -7.20 0.41
N LEU A 15 26.43 -6.73 -0.82
CA LEU A 15 26.72 -5.35 -1.23
C LEU A 15 25.90 -4.34 -0.40
N GLY A 16 24.60 -4.57 -0.22
CA GLY A 16 23.74 -3.69 0.58
C GLY A 16 24.17 -3.59 2.04
N PHE A 17 24.57 -4.70 2.66
CA PHE A 17 25.09 -4.70 4.02
C PHE A 17 26.49 -4.08 4.13
N GLY A 18 27.36 -4.34 3.15
CA GLY A 18 28.72 -3.79 3.10
C GLY A 18 28.79 -2.30 2.81
N LEU A 19 27.79 -1.73 2.12
CA LEU A 19 27.68 -0.29 1.85
C LEU A 19 27.02 0.49 3.01
N ARG A 20 26.36 -0.19 3.96
CA ARG A 20 25.71 0.40 5.14
C ARG A 20 26.62 1.24 6.05
N PRO A 21 27.87 0.86 6.37
CA PRO A 21 28.75 1.67 7.22
C PRO A 21 29.37 2.87 6.49
N TYR A 22 29.34 2.92 5.16
CA TYR A 22 29.82 4.06 4.39
C TYR A 22 28.74 5.15 4.35
N LYS A 23 29.00 6.32 4.93
CA LYS A 23 28.11 7.49 4.86
C LYS A 23 28.13 8.10 3.45
N MET A 24 27.56 7.38 2.48
CA MET A 24 27.39 7.81 1.09
C MET A 24 26.40 8.97 1.01
N SER A 25 26.68 9.94 0.14
CA SER A 25 25.80 11.07 -0.13
C SER A 25 24.51 10.61 -0.82
N TYR A 26 23.39 11.32 -0.60
CA TYR A 26 22.07 10.98 -1.16
C TYR A 26 22.08 10.74 -2.68
N ARG A 27 22.99 11.41 -3.40
CA ARG A 27 23.13 11.28 -4.85
C ARG A 27 23.74 9.93 -5.27
N GLU A 28 24.69 9.41 -4.51
CA GLU A 28 25.38 8.15 -4.80
C GLU A 28 24.46 6.94 -4.58
N VAL A 29 23.67 6.98 -3.50
CA VAL A 29 22.65 5.97 -3.20
C VAL A 29 21.60 5.92 -4.32
N LYS A 30 21.23 7.08 -4.88
CA LYS A 30 20.26 7.15 -5.98
C LYS A 30 20.79 6.55 -7.27
N TYR A 31 22.07 6.77 -7.60
CA TYR A 31 22.69 6.11 -8.76
C TYR A 31 22.78 4.60 -8.58
N PHE A 32 23.12 4.12 -7.37
CA PHE A 32 23.20 2.69 -7.08
C PHE A 32 21.82 1.99 -7.14
N SER A 33 20.75 2.67 -6.70
CA SER A 33 19.38 2.13 -6.70
C SER A 33 18.67 2.23 -8.06
N PHE A 34 19.19 3.05 -8.98
CA PHE A 34 18.63 3.29 -10.31
C PHE A 34 18.33 2.02 -11.13
N PRO A 35 19.23 1.02 -11.27
CA PRO A 35 18.93 -0.19 -12.02
C PRO A 35 17.78 -1.01 -11.41
N GLY A 36 17.67 -1.03 -10.07
CA GLY A 36 16.58 -1.71 -9.37
C GLY A 36 15.23 -0.99 -9.57
N GLU A 37 15.24 0.34 -9.53
CA GLU A 37 14.06 1.15 -9.84
C GLU A 37 13.58 0.93 -11.28
N LEU A 38 14.51 0.92 -12.24
CA LEU A 38 14.21 0.68 -13.65
C LEU A 38 13.59 -0.71 -13.86
N LEU A 39 14.15 -1.75 -13.22
CA LEU A 39 13.61 -3.11 -13.26
C LEU A 39 12.16 -3.15 -12.73
N MET A 40 11.89 -2.52 -11.59
CA MET A 40 10.55 -2.49 -11.01
C MET A 40 9.55 -1.79 -11.94
N ARG A 41 9.94 -0.68 -12.57
CA ARG A 41 9.09 0.03 -13.54
C ARG A 41 8.80 -0.83 -14.78
N MET A 42 9.80 -1.54 -15.30
CA MET A 42 9.62 -2.44 -16.45
C MET A 42 8.66 -3.59 -16.12
N LEU A 43 8.81 -4.23 -14.94
CA LEU A 43 7.91 -5.30 -14.51
C LEU A 43 6.48 -4.80 -14.33
N GLN A 44 6.29 -3.66 -13.66
CA GLN A 44 4.95 -3.07 -13.44
C GLN A 44 4.22 -2.75 -14.74
N MET A 45 4.93 -2.28 -15.77
CA MET A 45 4.35 -2.00 -17.09
C MET A 45 3.82 -3.27 -17.77
N MET A 46 4.51 -4.41 -17.58
CA MET A 46 4.12 -5.69 -18.19
C MET A 46 3.01 -6.41 -17.43
N VAL A 47 2.90 -6.21 -16.11
CA VAL A 47 1.94 -6.93 -15.26
C VAL A 47 0.50 -6.72 -15.74
N LEU A 48 0.08 -5.48 -16.02
CA LEU A 48 -1.32 -5.21 -16.36
C LEU A 48 -1.76 -5.87 -17.68
N PRO A 49 -1.05 -5.71 -18.82
CA PRO A 49 -1.43 -6.38 -20.08
C PRO A 49 -1.38 -7.91 -20.00
N LEU A 50 -0.37 -8.47 -19.31
CA LEU A 50 -0.20 -9.91 -19.19
C LEU A 50 -1.29 -10.54 -18.30
N LEU A 51 -1.65 -9.90 -17.19
CA LEU A 51 -2.71 -10.40 -16.33
C LEU A 51 -4.06 -10.41 -17.06
N VAL A 52 -4.44 -9.32 -17.75
CA VAL A 52 -5.73 -9.26 -18.46
C VAL A 52 -5.80 -10.31 -19.57
N SER A 53 -4.78 -10.38 -20.43
CA SER A 53 -4.74 -11.37 -21.52
C SER A 53 -4.75 -12.81 -20.99
N SER A 54 -3.94 -13.11 -19.97
CA SER A 54 -3.89 -14.44 -19.35
C SER A 54 -5.22 -14.84 -18.71
N LEU A 55 -5.91 -13.92 -18.03
CA LEU A 55 -7.22 -14.18 -17.43
C LEU A 55 -8.29 -14.42 -18.51
N ILE A 56 -8.31 -13.61 -19.57
CA ILE A 56 -9.27 -13.79 -20.68
C ILE A 56 -9.07 -15.15 -21.34
N THR A 57 -7.84 -15.50 -21.73
CA THR A 57 -7.55 -16.79 -22.35
C THR A 57 -7.83 -17.96 -21.41
N GLY A 58 -7.49 -17.83 -20.12
CA GLY A 58 -7.76 -18.84 -19.11
C GLY A 58 -9.27 -19.09 -18.91
N MET A 59 -10.07 -18.03 -18.88
CA MET A 59 -11.52 -18.14 -18.76
C MET A 59 -12.19 -18.66 -20.04
N ALA A 60 -11.67 -18.28 -21.21
CA ALA A 60 -12.21 -18.72 -22.50
C ALA A 60 -12.01 -20.23 -22.76
N ALA A 61 -11.00 -20.85 -22.14
CA ALA A 61 -10.72 -22.28 -22.29
C ALA A 61 -11.62 -23.19 -21.44
N LEU A 62 -12.45 -22.64 -20.54
CA LEU A 62 -13.25 -23.39 -19.57
C LEU A 62 -14.75 -23.24 -19.85
N ASP A 63 -15.50 -24.33 -19.74
CA ASP A 63 -16.97 -24.28 -19.80
C ASP A 63 -17.56 -23.43 -18.67
N SER A 64 -18.60 -22.64 -18.96
CA SER A 64 -19.24 -21.73 -18.00
C SER A 64 -19.64 -22.40 -16.67
N ARG A 65 -20.19 -23.63 -16.71
CA ARG A 65 -20.55 -24.40 -15.50
C ARG A 65 -19.33 -24.90 -14.73
N ALA A 66 -18.24 -25.22 -15.41
CA ALA A 66 -17.01 -25.67 -14.78
C ALA A 66 -16.26 -24.49 -14.14
N SER A 67 -16.18 -23.35 -14.83
CA SER A 67 -15.56 -22.12 -14.36
C SER A 67 -16.19 -21.61 -13.06
N GLY A 68 -17.52 -21.61 -12.95
CA GLY A 68 -18.22 -21.21 -11.72
C GLY A 68 -17.92 -22.11 -10.51
N LYS A 69 -17.88 -23.45 -10.71
CA LYS A 69 -17.55 -24.41 -9.64
C LYS A 69 -16.08 -24.31 -9.22
N MET A 70 -15.19 -24.12 -10.18
CA MET A 70 -13.75 -23.95 -9.91
C MET A 70 -13.49 -22.64 -9.17
N GLY A 71 -14.14 -21.54 -9.58
CA GLY A 71 -14.09 -20.25 -8.90
C GLY A 71 -14.60 -20.32 -7.46
N MET A 72 -15.75 -20.96 -7.22
CA MET A 72 -16.29 -21.11 -5.86
C MET A 72 -15.33 -21.91 -4.96
N ARG A 73 -14.76 -23.02 -5.45
CA ARG A 73 -13.76 -23.80 -4.71
C ARG A 73 -12.51 -22.97 -4.40
N ALA A 74 -12.04 -22.17 -5.36
CA ALA A 74 -10.89 -21.29 -5.18
C ALA A 74 -11.16 -20.21 -4.12
N VAL A 75 -12.33 -19.58 -4.15
CA VAL A 75 -12.72 -18.57 -3.14
C VAL A 75 -12.74 -19.18 -1.75
N VAL A 76 -13.42 -20.32 -1.57
CA VAL A 76 -13.47 -20.99 -0.26
C VAL A 76 -12.07 -21.36 0.22
N TYR A 77 -11.24 -21.94 -0.66
CA TYR A 77 -9.86 -22.32 -0.34
C TYR A 77 -9.00 -21.11 0.09
N TYR A 78 -9.07 -20.00 -0.66
CA TYR A 78 -8.30 -18.81 -0.33
C TYR A 78 -8.81 -18.13 0.94
N THR A 79 -10.11 -18.05 1.15
CA THR A 79 -10.69 -17.48 2.37
C THR A 79 -10.26 -18.29 3.60
N THR A 80 -10.38 -19.62 3.59
CA THR A 80 -9.98 -20.46 4.74
C THR A 80 -8.49 -20.35 5.03
N THR A 81 -7.66 -20.40 3.99
CA THR A 81 -6.19 -20.32 4.14
C THR A 81 -5.77 -18.94 4.62
N THR A 82 -6.40 -17.87 4.15
CA THR A 82 -6.12 -16.50 4.59
C THR A 82 -6.47 -16.30 6.06
N ILE A 83 -7.62 -16.83 6.53
CA ILE A 83 -8.00 -16.77 7.95
C ILE A 83 -6.93 -17.46 8.81
N ILE A 84 -6.50 -18.66 8.43
CA ILE A 84 -5.46 -19.40 9.15
C ILE A 84 -4.14 -18.61 9.16
N ALA A 85 -3.71 -18.08 8.00
CA ALA A 85 -2.48 -17.29 7.87
C ALA A 85 -2.52 -16.00 8.72
N VAL A 86 -3.66 -15.31 8.76
CA VAL A 86 -3.85 -14.11 9.58
C VAL A 86 -3.76 -14.43 11.07
N ILE A 87 -4.38 -15.53 11.54
CA ILE A 87 -4.29 -15.96 12.94
C ILE A 87 -2.82 -16.22 13.31
N ILE A 88 -2.10 -16.99 12.48
CA ILE A 88 -0.68 -17.28 12.69
C ILE A 88 0.14 -15.98 12.69
N GLY A 89 -0.12 -15.07 11.75
CA GLY A 89 0.56 -13.78 11.65
C GLY A 89 0.36 -12.92 12.90
N ILE A 90 -0.87 -12.82 13.41
CA ILE A 90 -1.19 -12.10 14.65
C ILE A 90 -0.45 -12.71 15.84
N VAL A 91 -0.49 -14.05 15.99
CA VAL A 91 0.22 -14.75 17.07
C VAL A 91 1.73 -14.47 17.00
N MET A 92 2.33 -14.57 15.81
CA MET A 92 3.76 -14.34 15.59
C MET A 92 4.17 -12.89 15.94
N VAL A 93 3.38 -11.91 15.51
CA VAL A 93 3.61 -10.49 15.82
C VAL A 93 3.45 -10.21 17.32
N LEU A 94 2.48 -10.83 17.98
CA LEU A 94 2.29 -10.71 19.43
C LEU A 94 3.41 -11.40 20.24
N ILE A 95 4.11 -12.39 19.69
CA ILE A 95 5.26 -13.00 20.38
C ILE A 95 6.50 -12.13 20.19
N ILE A 96 6.87 -11.87 18.93
CA ILE A 96 8.11 -11.17 18.56
C ILE A 96 8.05 -9.68 18.95
N HIS A 97 6.85 -9.09 18.91
CA HIS A 97 6.62 -7.65 19.08
C HIS A 97 7.60 -6.79 18.27
N PRO A 98 7.56 -6.86 16.93
CA PRO A 98 8.43 -6.07 16.08
C PRO A 98 8.23 -4.57 16.36
N GLY A 99 9.32 -3.80 16.37
CA GLY A 99 9.28 -2.33 16.45
C GLY A 99 9.46 -1.70 17.84
N LYS A 100 9.66 -2.50 18.91
CA LYS A 100 9.92 -1.98 20.28
C LYS A 100 11.20 -1.12 20.41
N GLY A 101 12.11 -1.17 19.43
CA GLY A 101 13.43 -0.51 19.49
C GLY A 101 13.59 0.81 18.72
N SER A 102 12.60 1.28 17.97
CA SER A 102 12.69 2.54 17.20
C SER A 102 11.42 3.37 17.36
N ARG A 103 11.25 4.01 18.52
CA ARG A 103 10.08 4.86 18.81
C ARG A 103 10.31 6.33 18.47
N ASP A 104 11.56 6.75 18.31
CA ASP A 104 11.92 8.15 18.14
C ASP A 104 12.00 8.59 16.66
N GLU A 105 12.26 7.66 15.73
CA GLU A 105 12.35 7.99 14.29
C GLU A 105 10.98 8.08 13.60
N PHE A 106 9.92 7.51 14.18
CA PHE A 106 8.58 7.47 13.59
C PHE A 106 7.67 8.64 14.00
N LYS A 107 8.12 9.54 14.88
CA LYS A 107 7.32 10.72 15.27
C LYS A 107 7.19 11.79 14.19
N LYS A 108 7.91 11.67 13.07
CA LYS A 108 7.89 12.64 11.96
C LYS A 108 6.92 12.29 10.83
N GLN A 109 6.16 11.20 10.95
CA GLN A 109 5.21 10.80 9.91
C GLN A 109 3.84 11.42 10.16
N GLU A 110 3.45 12.19 9.16
CA GLU A 110 2.17 12.80 8.85
C GLU A 110 0.99 12.31 9.69
N LYS A 111 0.23 13.29 10.19
CA LYS A 111 -1.05 13.15 10.87
C LYS A 111 -1.91 12.08 10.18
N ILE A 112 -1.89 10.86 10.72
CA ILE A 112 -2.64 9.73 10.17
C ILE A 112 -4.11 10.14 10.19
N GLU A 113 -4.67 10.43 9.01
CA GLU A 113 -6.10 10.59 8.85
C GLU A 113 -6.73 9.26 9.28
N GLN A 114 -7.48 9.30 10.37
CA GLN A 114 -8.18 8.12 10.87
C GLN A 114 -9.30 7.80 9.88
N VAL A 115 -8.99 6.94 8.92
CA VAL A 115 -9.97 6.45 7.95
C VAL A 115 -10.87 5.46 8.67
N SER A 116 -12.19 5.68 8.64
CA SER A 116 -13.13 4.73 9.23
C SER A 116 -13.09 3.40 8.46
N PRO A 117 -13.11 2.23 9.14
CA PRO A 117 -13.16 0.93 8.47
C PRO A 117 -14.34 0.79 7.51
N ALA A 118 -15.48 1.40 7.84
CA ALA A 118 -16.66 1.43 6.98
C ALA A 118 -16.38 2.15 5.66
N ASP A 119 -15.65 3.27 5.70
CA ASP A 119 -15.30 4.04 4.51
C ASP A 119 -14.30 3.28 3.62
N ALA A 120 -13.32 2.60 4.22
CA ALA A 120 -12.39 1.75 3.48
C ALA A 120 -13.10 0.59 2.77
N PHE A 121 -14.13 0.02 3.42
CA PHE A 121 -14.96 -1.01 2.81
C PHE A 121 -15.84 -0.45 1.67
N LEU A 122 -16.43 0.74 1.86
CA LEU A 122 -17.17 1.42 0.80
C LEU A 122 -16.26 1.80 -0.39
N ASP A 123 -15.04 2.25 -0.12
CA ASP A 123 -14.04 2.55 -1.15
C ASP A 123 -13.57 1.29 -1.88
N LEU A 124 -13.48 0.15 -1.20
CA LEU A 124 -13.22 -1.14 -1.85
C LEU A 124 -14.34 -1.49 -2.86
N ILE A 125 -15.61 -1.38 -2.44
CA ILE A 125 -16.75 -1.66 -3.33
C ILE A 125 -16.77 -0.67 -4.50
N ARG A 126 -16.52 0.62 -4.26
CA ARG A 126 -16.42 1.64 -5.31
C ARG A 126 -15.31 1.35 -6.31
N ASN A 127 -14.16 0.88 -5.85
CA ASN A 127 -13.03 0.50 -6.72
C ASN A 127 -13.28 -0.83 -7.46
N MET A 128 -14.13 -1.72 -6.94
CA MET A 128 -14.52 -2.97 -7.62
C MET A 128 -15.40 -2.72 -8.85
N PHE A 129 -16.23 -1.66 -8.83
CA PHE A 129 -17.06 -1.24 -9.95
C PHE A 129 -16.71 0.18 -10.39
N PRO A 130 -15.56 0.38 -11.07
CA PRO A 130 -15.13 1.71 -11.45
C PRO A 130 -16.05 2.30 -12.54
N PRO A 131 -16.22 3.63 -12.58
CA PRO A 131 -17.04 4.29 -13.60
C PRO A 131 -16.46 4.17 -15.01
N ASN A 132 -15.14 3.92 -15.14
CA ASN A 132 -14.47 3.71 -16.42
C ASN A 132 -13.32 2.70 -16.27
N LEU A 133 -13.30 1.67 -17.12
CA LEU A 133 -12.29 0.60 -17.11
C LEU A 133 -10.87 1.12 -17.37
N VAL A 134 -10.72 2.07 -18.31
CA VAL A 134 -9.41 2.64 -18.66
C VAL A 134 -8.88 3.51 -17.52
N GLN A 135 -9.77 4.26 -16.88
CA GLN A 135 -9.41 5.07 -15.72
C GLN A 135 -9.02 4.19 -14.53
N ALA A 136 -9.73 3.09 -14.28
CA ALA A 136 -9.43 2.15 -13.19
C ALA A 136 -8.04 1.52 -13.29
N CYS A 137 -7.57 1.27 -14.52
CA CYS A 137 -6.22 0.76 -14.77
C CYS A 137 -5.12 1.80 -14.48
N THR A 138 -5.45 3.09 -14.47
CA THR A 138 -4.48 4.19 -14.35
C THR A 138 -4.58 4.91 -13.00
N GLN A 139 -5.74 4.87 -12.36
CA GLN A 139 -6.10 5.68 -11.19
C GLN A 139 -6.97 4.87 -10.23
N GLN A 140 -6.73 5.05 -8.93
CA GLN A 140 -7.52 4.43 -7.86
C GLN A 140 -8.26 5.50 -7.06
N PHE A 141 -9.53 5.26 -6.71
CA PHE A 141 -10.31 6.17 -5.87
C PHE A 141 -9.94 5.98 -4.38
N LYS A 142 -9.73 7.11 -3.69
CA LYS A 142 -9.55 7.17 -2.23
C LYS A 142 -10.32 8.36 -1.67
N THR A 143 -11.17 8.12 -0.65
CA THR A 143 -11.85 9.18 0.07
C THR A 143 -10.86 9.86 1.03
N GLN A 144 -10.57 11.14 0.82
CA GLN A 144 -9.71 11.94 1.68
C GLN A 144 -10.56 12.87 2.56
N TYR A 145 -10.28 12.90 3.87
CA TYR A 145 -11.03 13.72 4.81
C TYR A 145 -10.28 15.00 5.14
N ALA A 146 -10.56 16.08 4.39
CA ALA A 146 -10.15 17.40 4.81
C ALA A 146 -10.91 17.79 6.09
N LYS A 147 -10.22 17.80 7.25
CA LYS A 147 -10.79 18.36 8.50
C LYS A 147 -11.01 19.86 8.30
N ARG A 148 -12.20 20.24 7.82
CA ARG A 148 -12.61 21.65 7.72
C ARG A 148 -12.86 22.16 9.14
N VAL A 149 -11.87 22.83 9.72
CA VAL A 149 -12.05 23.55 10.98
C VAL A 149 -12.95 24.74 10.68
N VAL A 150 -14.24 24.60 10.96
CA VAL A 150 -15.20 25.70 10.85
C VAL A 150 -15.03 26.57 12.09
N THR A 151 -14.33 27.69 11.95
CA THR A 151 -14.29 28.73 12.99
C THR A 151 -15.67 29.37 13.08
N VAL A 152 -16.49 28.89 14.01
CA VAL A 152 -17.75 29.55 14.36
C VAL A 152 -17.39 30.76 15.21
N LYS A 153 -17.51 31.97 14.63
CA LYS A 153 -17.50 33.21 15.42
C LYS A 153 -18.82 33.28 16.17
N ILE A 154 -18.81 32.93 17.45
CA ILE A 154 -19.98 33.10 18.31
C ILE A 154 -19.98 34.57 18.75
N LEU A 155 -20.96 35.34 18.29
CA LEU A 155 -21.13 36.73 18.66
C LEU A 155 -21.83 36.78 20.03
N VAL A 156 -21.07 37.09 21.09
CA VAL A 156 -21.64 37.38 22.42
C VAL A 156 -21.31 38.83 22.74
N ASN A 157 -22.35 39.68 22.71
CA ASN A 157 -22.35 41.03 23.27
C ASN A 157 -21.32 42.03 22.68
N ASP A 158 -21.23 42.10 21.34
CA ASP A 158 -20.48 43.10 20.56
C ASP A 158 -18.97 43.24 20.85
N THR A 159 -18.33 42.22 21.43
CA THR A 159 -16.86 42.15 21.55
C THR A 159 -16.33 40.88 20.89
N LEU A 160 -15.51 41.04 19.85
CA LEU A 160 -14.88 39.95 19.09
C LEU A 160 -13.84 39.22 19.95
N PHE A 161 -14.25 38.17 20.67
CA PHE A 161 -13.34 37.32 21.41
C PHE A 161 -12.76 36.23 20.49
N SER A 162 -11.53 36.43 20.02
CA SER A 162 -10.77 35.41 19.26
C SER A 162 -9.94 34.58 20.23
N LEU A 163 -10.37 33.35 20.51
CA LEU A 163 -9.57 32.36 21.24
C LEU A 163 -8.44 31.86 20.32
N ASN A 164 -7.32 32.59 20.32
CA ASN A 164 -6.06 32.13 19.73
C ASN A 164 -5.41 31.11 20.67
N ASN A 165 -5.80 29.84 20.54
CA ASN A 165 -5.06 28.74 21.15
C ASN A 165 -4.05 28.22 20.11
N GLY A 166 -2.78 28.50 20.37
CA GLY A 166 -1.69 28.36 19.40
C GLY A 166 -1.52 26.95 18.84
N SER A 167 -1.28 26.88 17.54
CA SER A 167 -0.25 26.01 16.98
C SER A 167 0.15 26.53 15.62
N GLN A 168 1.47 26.59 15.48
CA GLN A 168 2.21 27.23 14.42
C GLN A 168 1.82 26.77 13.02
N GLU A 169 1.94 27.74 12.12
CA GLU A 169 1.99 27.60 10.68
C GLU A 169 3.03 26.56 10.26
N LEU A 170 2.80 25.89 9.12
CA LEU A 170 3.80 25.77 8.06
C LEU A 170 3.19 25.17 6.80
N LYS A 171 3.65 25.73 5.67
CA LYS A 171 3.41 25.34 4.27
C LYS A 171 3.56 23.85 3.99
#